data_AF-A0A7Y4TSA8-F1
#
_entry.id   AF-A0A7Y4TSA8-F1
#
_cell.length_a   1.000
_cell.length_b   1.000
_cell.length_c   1.000
_cell.angle_alpha   90.00
_cell.angle_beta   90.00
_cell.angle_gamma   90.00
#
_symmetry.space_group_name_H-M   'P 1'
#
loop_
_entity.id
_entity.type
_entity.pdbx_description
1 polymer ?
#
loop_
_entity_poly.entity_id
_entity_poly.type
_entity_poly.pdbx_seq_one_letter_code
_entity_poly.pdbx_strand_id
1 'polypeptide(L)'
;MNNNLDNLKRFLESIKTIGFFGRLFGWKKIKNQLIDASTDLQKVITNSENLQETVSKLEVTTNGLNKDLEKAKEELIRKDSAIGKLNLTIQDSASKISSFTSDLSAAQTTIKSHEGQINSLSSDNRILSEKNTQFTLDNKKLAENAATNTQTISDLTKRKNELDIELAKTQRDLNSVQIESSEIKKQNTQLLKDDEFRKEQHSNSLAALQKIQDQIQNERSKEIEERNLAGIERMRKLKETWSNHQEAVSIAIKSLCQKHTVEYVIKVPFKGDPDNTLMICNEHVVFDAKSPGSDDLTNFPNYLKDQAEKAKKYAKQENVKTDIFFVIPSNTLESLEVFVHRYSDHNVYVIPVHALEPIILSLKKIEEYEFAEQLSPEDRENICRVLGRFAHLSKRRIQVDSFFAKQFIELAYKCEADLPKDILESVIDFERAGVLNPPLERRAKAIPLAELEKENKKNNQDATGRGILIADENISKTLNDLPLYKSSND
;
A
#
# COMPACT_ATOMS: atom_id res chain seq x y z
N MET A 1 -23.66 19.99 3.66
CA MET A 1 -24.44 18.98 2.90
C MET A 1 -25.48 18.39 3.84
N ASN A 2 -26.77 18.62 3.58
CA ASN A 2 -27.84 18.02 4.37
C ASN A 2 -28.07 16.59 3.87
N ASN A 3 -27.52 15.60 4.58
CA ASN A 3 -27.93 14.20 4.41
C ASN A 3 -29.29 14.05 5.08
N ASN A 4 -30.33 14.47 4.35
CA ASN A 4 -31.70 14.38 4.83
C ASN A 4 -32.14 12.90 4.84
N LEU A 5 -31.84 12.22 5.95
CA LEU A 5 -32.10 10.80 6.21
C LEU A 5 -33.48 10.57 6.86
N ASP A 6 -34.38 11.55 6.71
CA ASP A 6 -35.65 11.56 7.43
C ASP A 6 -36.55 10.36 7.05
N ASN A 7 -36.50 9.87 5.81
CA ASN A 7 -37.32 8.71 5.42
C ASN A 7 -36.74 7.40 5.95
N LEU A 8 -35.40 7.26 5.96
CA LEU A 8 -34.73 6.12 6.58
C LEU A 8 -34.99 6.06 8.09
N LYS A 9 -34.92 7.19 8.79
CA LYS A 9 -35.25 7.28 10.23
C LYS A 9 -36.70 6.92 10.50
N ARG A 10 -37.64 7.45 9.70
CA ARG A 10 -39.07 7.12 9.79
C ARG A 10 -39.36 5.64 9.51
N PHE A 11 -38.63 5.01 8.58
CA PHE A 11 -38.74 3.58 8.33
C PHE A 11 -38.26 2.74 9.53
N LEU A 12 -37.08 3.05 10.07
CA LEU A 12 -36.53 2.36 11.24
C LEU A 12 -37.42 2.53 12.48
N GLU A 13 -37.96 3.72 12.72
CA GLU A 13 -38.92 3.97 13.79
C GLU A 13 -40.24 3.22 13.57
N SER A 14 -40.74 3.15 12.33
CA SER A 14 -41.95 2.42 12.00
C SER A 14 -41.79 0.91 12.15
N ILE A 15 -40.59 0.35 11.94
CA ILE A 15 -40.28 -1.05 12.26
C ILE A 15 -40.18 -1.25 13.78
N LYS A 16 -39.55 -0.33 14.50
CA LYS A 16 -39.36 -0.43 15.95
C LYS A 16 -40.68 -0.37 16.73
N THR A 17 -41.66 0.36 16.22
CA THR A 17 -42.95 0.60 16.89
C THR A 17 -44.10 -0.29 16.40
N ILE A 18 -43.84 -1.23 15.49
CA ILE A 18 -44.89 -2.06 14.89
C ILE A 18 -45.39 -3.15 15.84
N GLY A 19 -46.66 -3.04 16.23
CA GLY A 19 -47.39 -4.04 17.03
C GLY A 19 -47.83 -5.27 16.22
N PHE A 20 -48.37 -6.29 16.91
CA PHE A 20 -48.74 -7.60 16.34
C PHE A 20 -49.60 -7.53 15.07
N PHE A 21 -50.70 -6.77 15.07
CA PHE A 21 -51.56 -6.62 13.89
C PHE A 21 -50.92 -5.82 12.75
N GLY A 22 -50.03 -4.87 13.08
CA GLY A 22 -49.25 -4.14 12.09
C GLY A 22 -48.27 -5.06 11.34
N ARG A 23 -47.72 -6.08 12.02
CA ARG A 23 -46.84 -7.10 11.42
C ARG A 23 -47.59 -8.06 10.51
N LEU A 24 -48.87 -8.33 10.78
CA LEU A 24 -49.70 -9.21 9.93
C LEU A 24 -50.25 -8.50 8.68
N PHE A 25 -50.70 -7.24 8.80
CA PHE A 25 -51.49 -6.58 7.75
C PHE A 25 -50.89 -5.25 7.21
N GLY A 26 -49.82 -4.73 7.82
CA GLY A 26 -49.22 -3.42 7.48
C GLY A 26 -48.22 -3.42 6.32
N TRP A 27 -48.03 -4.55 5.63
CA TRP A 27 -46.94 -4.76 4.66
C TRP A 27 -46.91 -3.75 3.50
N LYS A 28 -48.05 -3.24 3.05
CA LYS A 28 -48.10 -2.21 2.00
C LYS A 28 -47.44 -0.90 2.44
N LYS A 29 -47.64 -0.48 3.70
CA LYS A 29 -47.05 0.73 4.27
C LYS A 29 -45.54 0.57 4.46
N ILE A 30 -45.12 -0.59 4.99
CA ILE A 30 -43.69 -0.93 5.18
C ILE A 30 -42.97 -0.95 3.84
N LYS A 31 -43.58 -1.53 2.80
CA LYS A 31 -43.03 -1.57 1.44
C LYS A 31 -42.78 -0.16 0.89
N ASN A 32 -43.74 0.75 1.04
CA ASN A 32 -43.57 2.13 0.56
C ASN A 32 -42.47 2.87 1.33
N GLN A 33 -42.44 2.74 2.66
CA GLN A 33 -41.39 3.35 3.48
C GLN A 33 -39.99 2.77 3.19
N LEU A 34 -39.90 1.48 2.81
CA LEU A 34 -38.66 0.85 2.38
C LEU A 34 -38.16 1.43 1.04
N ILE A 35 -39.07 1.70 0.09
CA ILE A 35 -38.72 2.31 -1.20
C ILE A 35 -38.21 3.75 -0.98
N ASP A 36 -38.87 4.53 -0.14
CA ASP A 36 -38.44 5.89 0.21
C ASP A 36 -37.08 5.88 0.93
N ALA A 37 -36.89 4.95 1.88
CA ALA A 37 -35.61 4.75 2.57
C ALA A 37 -34.48 4.28 1.64
N SER A 38 -34.78 3.46 0.65
CA SER A 38 -33.83 3.03 -0.39
C SER A 38 -33.37 4.20 -1.26
N THR A 39 -34.26 5.17 -1.51
CA THR A 39 -33.94 6.37 -2.28
C THR A 39 -33.00 7.30 -1.50
N ASP A 40 -33.21 7.44 -0.19
CA ASP A 40 -32.29 8.16 0.69
C ASP A 40 -30.92 7.46 0.78
N LEU A 41 -30.90 6.12 0.83
CA LEU A 41 -29.65 5.34 0.82
C LEU A 41 -28.88 5.52 -0.50
N GLN A 42 -29.56 5.49 -1.65
CA GLN A 42 -28.93 5.76 -2.95
C GLN A 42 -28.28 7.14 -3.00
N LYS A 43 -28.94 8.18 -2.47
CA LYS A 43 -28.35 9.53 -2.40
C LYS A 43 -27.09 9.58 -1.53
N VAL A 44 -27.06 8.83 -0.43
CA VAL A 44 -25.88 8.74 0.43
C VAL A 44 -24.74 8.01 -0.28
N ILE A 45 -25.04 6.95 -1.04
CA ILE A 45 -24.05 6.23 -1.84
C ILE A 45 -23.44 7.17 -2.90
N THR A 46 -24.26 7.86 -3.68
CA THR A 46 -23.78 8.81 -4.70
C THR A 46 -22.98 9.96 -4.08
N ASN A 47 -23.38 10.46 -2.90
CA ASN A 47 -22.60 11.47 -2.19
C ASN A 47 -21.27 10.92 -1.67
N SER A 48 -21.24 9.66 -1.23
CA SER A 48 -20.01 8.98 -0.79
C SER A 48 -19.04 8.80 -1.96
N GLU A 49 -19.55 8.39 -3.13
CA GLU A 49 -18.76 8.26 -4.37
C GLU A 49 -18.20 9.61 -4.82
N ASN A 50 -19.02 10.67 -4.81
CA ASN A 50 -18.57 12.03 -5.12
C ASN A 50 -17.50 12.52 -4.13
N LEU A 51 -17.68 12.26 -2.83
CA LEU A 51 -16.68 12.61 -1.81
C LEU A 51 -15.38 11.84 -2.03
N GLN A 52 -15.46 10.55 -2.36
CA GLN A 52 -14.30 9.72 -2.68
C GLN A 52 -13.55 10.26 -3.90
N GLU A 53 -14.26 10.70 -4.94
CA GLU A 53 -13.65 11.34 -6.11
C GLU A 53 -12.95 12.67 -5.75
N THR A 54 -13.57 13.49 -4.87
CA THR A 54 -12.92 14.73 -4.40
C THR A 54 -11.68 14.46 -3.56
N VAL A 55 -11.69 13.40 -2.74
CA VAL A 55 -10.52 12.98 -1.96
C VAL A 55 -9.39 12.55 -2.89
N SER A 56 -9.66 11.73 -3.92
CA SER A 56 -8.65 11.34 -4.90
C SER A 56 -8.08 12.53 -5.68
N LYS A 57 -8.92 13.53 -6.03
CA LYS A 57 -8.45 14.78 -6.66
C LYS A 57 -7.54 15.60 -5.73
N LEU A 58 -7.89 15.68 -4.45
CA LEU A 58 -7.07 16.36 -3.44
C LEU A 58 -5.74 15.62 -3.19
N GLU A 59 -5.73 14.29 -3.19
CA GLU A 59 -4.51 13.48 -3.06
C GLU A 59 -3.54 13.74 -4.21
N VAL A 60 -4.03 13.76 -5.46
CA VAL A 60 -3.21 14.09 -6.64
C VAL A 60 -2.63 15.50 -6.53
N THR A 61 -3.43 16.47 -6.08
CA THR A 61 -2.99 17.85 -5.91
C THR A 61 -1.93 17.96 -4.80
N THR A 62 -2.12 17.24 -3.69
CA THR A 62 -1.19 17.22 -2.55
C THR A 62 0.15 16.59 -2.94
N ASN A 63 0.12 15.52 -3.73
CA ASN A 63 1.33 14.89 -4.28
C ASN A 63 2.07 15.82 -5.25
N GLY A 64 1.35 16.58 -6.07
CA GLY A 64 1.93 17.62 -6.93
C GLY A 64 2.63 18.71 -6.13
N LEU A 65 1.96 19.26 -5.11
CA LEU A 65 2.52 20.28 -4.23
C LEU A 65 3.75 19.78 -3.45
N ASN A 66 3.75 18.53 -2.99
CA ASN A 66 4.92 17.92 -2.36
C ASN A 66 6.12 17.83 -3.31
N LYS A 67 5.88 17.51 -4.59
CA LYS A 67 6.95 17.45 -5.60
C LYS A 67 7.54 18.83 -5.88
N ASP A 68 6.70 19.86 -5.92
CA ASP A 68 7.15 21.25 -6.10
C ASP A 68 7.88 21.78 -4.86
N LEU A 69 7.44 21.38 -3.66
CA LEU A 69 8.13 21.68 -2.40
C LEU A 69 9.55 21.08 -2.37
N GLU A 70 9.72 19.84 -2.81
CA GLU A 70 11.04 19.20 -2.89
C GLU A 70 11.98 19.90 -3.88
N LYS A 71 11.46 20.31 -5.05
CA LYS A 71 12.24 21.13 -5.99
C LYS A 71 12.66 22.47 -5.38
N ALA A 72 11.77 23.14 -4.65
CA ALA A 72 12.08 24.40 -4.00
C ALA A 72 13.14 24.24 -2.89
N LYS A 73 13.11 23.12 -2.14
CA LYS A 73 14.16 22.78 -1.17
C LYS A 73 15.52 22.55 -1.83
N GLU A 74 15.55 21.83 -2.95
CA GLU A 74 16.80 21.62 -3.70
C GLU A 74 17.38 22.95 -4.22
N GLU A 75 16.53 23.86 -4.73
CA GLU A 75 16.97 25.20 -5.13
C GLU A 75 17.50 26.02 -3.95
N LEU A 76 16.86 25.92 -2.78
CA LEU A 76 17.31 26.60 -1.57
C LEU A 76 18.70 26.11 -1.14
N ILE A 77 18.93 24.79 -1.13
CA ILE A 77 20.24 24.18 -0.81
C ILE A 77 21.33 24.68 -1.78
N ARG A 78 21.00 24.81 -3.07
CA ARG A 78 21.93 25.37 -4.08
C ARG A 78 22.24 26.84 -3.80
N LYS A 79 21.25 27.64 -3.43
CA LYS A 79 21.44 29.06 -3.08
C LYS A 79 22.25 29.22 -1.79
N ASP A 80 21.99 28.42 -0.76
CA ASP A 80 22.77 28.41 0.49
C ASP A 80 24.24 28.03 0.23
N SER A 81 24.48 27.05 -0.63
CA SER A 81 25.84 26.69 -1.06
C SER A 81 26.54 27.83 -1.81
N ALA A 82 25.82 28.59 -2.63
CA ALA A 82 26.35 29.77 -3.31
C ALA A 82 26.65 30.93 -2.34
N ILE A 83 25.77 31.16 -1.36
CA ILE A 83 25.97 32.14 -0.28
C ILE A 83 27.21 31.77 0.54
N GLY A 84 27.41 30.48 0.85
CA GLY A 84 28.62 30.00 1.54
C GLY A 84 29.91 30.33 0.78
N LYS A 85 29.92 30.15 -0.55
CA LYS A 85 31.07 30.53 -1.40
C LYS A 85 31.30 32.05 -1.43
N LEU A 86 30.23 32.84 -1.50
CA LEU A 86 30.30 34.30 -1.42
C LEU A 86 30.87 34.77 -0.07
N ASN A 87 30.44 34.17 1.04
CA ASN A 87 30.96 34.49 2.37
C ASN A 87 32.45 34.17 2.51
N LEU A 88 32.92 33.03 1.97
CA LEU A 88 34.35 32.72 1.93
C LEU A 88 35.15 33.76 1.14
N THR A 89 34.60 34.24 0.02
CA THR A 89 35.23 35.27 -0.82
C THR A 89 35.26 36.64 -0.13
N ILE A 90 34.19 36.98 0.60
CA ILE A 90 34.12 38.21 1.42
C ILE A 90 35.13 38.14 2.56
N GLN A 91 35.29 36.98 3.21
CA GLN A 91 36.26 36.78 4.28
C GLN A 91 37.71 36.89 3.78
N ASP A 92 38.01 36.33 2.61
CA ASP A 92 39.32 36.46 1.96
C ASP A 92 39.59 37.90 1.46
N SER A 93 38.54 38.63 1.09
CA SER A 93 38.66 40.06 0.75
C SER A 93 38.89 40.91 2.00
N ALA A 94 38.24 40.57 3.12
CA ALA A 94 38.41 41.26 4.40
C ALA A 94 39.81 41.06 4.98
N SER A 95 40.40 39.87 4.86
CA SER A 95 41.79 39.61 5.25
C SER A 95 42.79 40.43 4.42
N LYS A 96 42.58 40.54 3.10
CA LYS A 96 43.37 41.41 2.21
C LYS A 96 43.23 42.89 2.54
N ILE A 97 42.03 43.36 2.89
CA ILE A 97 41.82 44.74 3.34
C ILE A 97 42.56 45.00 4.67
N SER A 98 42.58 44.02 5.58
CA SER A 98 43.34 44.12 6.83
C SER A 98 44.85 44.21 6.59
N SER A 99 45.40 43.42 5.66
CA SER A 99 46.82 43.54 5.28
C SER A 99 47.14 44.89 4.62
N PHE A 100 46.30 45.35 3.69
CA PHE A 100 46.49 46.68 3.08
C PHE A 100 46.35 47.83 4.08
N THR A 101 45.51 47.70 5.09
CA THR A 101 45.38 48.70 6.17
C THR A 101 46.66 48.77 7.01
N SER A 102 47.28 47.61 7.28
CA SER A 102 48.58 47.53 7.95
C SER A 102 49.68 48.20 7.12
N ASP A 103 49.75 47.91 5.82
CA ASP A 103 50.74 48.50 4.92
C ASP A 103 50.56 50.02 4.77
N LEU A 104 49.31 50.50 4.71
CA LEU A 104 48.99 51.92 4.66
C LEU A 104 49.45 52.66 5.93
N SER A 105 49.32 52.02 7.10
CA SER A 105 49.79 52.60 8.36
C SER A 105 51.32 52.73 8.42
N ALA A 106 52.05 51.79 7.81
CA ALA A 106 53.50 51.82 7.68
C ALA A 106 53.99 52.88 6.68
N ALA A 107 53.27 53.07 5.57
CA ALA A 107 53.50 54.15 4.61
C ALA A 107 53.23 55.54 5.23
N GLN A 108 52.19 55.67 6.04
CA GLN A 108 51.86 56.91 6.75
C GLN A 108 52.96 57.32 7.74
N THR A 109 53.66 56.36 8.37
CA THR A 109 54.78 56.62 9.28
C THR A 109 56.04 57.07 8.54
N THR A 110 56.27 56.56 7.33
CA THR A 110 57.40 56.99 6.47
C THR A 110 57.17 58.39 5.88
N ILE A 111 55.93 58.73 5.51
CA ILE A 111 55.58 60.08 5.03
C ILE A 111 55.80 61.15 6.12
N LYS A 112 55.39 60.86 7.37
CA LYS A 112 55.67 61.76 8.52
C LYS A 112 57.18 61.94 8.78
N SER A 113 58.01 60.95 8.47
CA SER A 113 59.47 61.06 8.56
C SER A 113 60.06 61.96 7.46
N HIS A 114 59.48 61.96 6.27
CA HIS A 114 59.93 62.81 5.15
C HIS A 114 59.48 64.28 5.31
N GLU A 115 58.32 64.54 5.92
CA GLU A 115 57.89 65.90 6.30
C GLU A 115 58.88 66.57 7.28
N GLY A 116 59.52 65.79 8.15
CA GLY A 116 60.57 66.27 9.06
C GLY A 116 61.86 66.72 8.35
N GLN A 117 62.21 66.11 7.21
CA GLN A 117 63.40 66.49 6.42
C GLN A 117 63.16 67.73 5.54
N ILE A 118 61.90 68.00 5.15
CA ILE A 118 61.53 69.17 4.36
C ILE A 118 61.62 70.46 5.21
N ASN A 119 61.28 70.38 6.49
CA ASN A 119 61.37 71.53 7.41
C ASN A 119 62.81 71.92 7.77
N SER A 120 63.79 71.00 7.70
CA SER A 120 65.21 71.33 7.93
C SER A 120 65.85 72.03 6.73
N LEU A 121 65.48 71.65 5.49
CA LEU A 121 66.00 72.27 4.25
C LEU A 121 65.47 73.69 4.01
N SER A 122 64.32 74.06 4.58
CA SER A 122 63.79 75.44 4.52
C SER A 122 64.54 76.43 5.44
N SER A 123 65.30 75.94 6.42
CA SER A 123 66.09 76.75 7.34
C SER A 123 67.44 77.17 6.72
N ASP A 124 68.02 76.34 5.85
CA ASP A 124 69.36 76.54 5.30
C ASP A 124 69.40 77.53 4.12
N ASN A 125 68.29 77.73 3.41
CA ASN A 125 68.18 78.72 2.32
C ASN A 125 68.08 80.19 2.80
N ARG A 126 67.94 80.44 4.12
CA ARG A 126 67.85 81.80 4.69
C ARG A 126 69.22 82.45 4.94
N ILE A 127 70.29 81.65 5.02
CA ILE A 127 71.64 82.07 5.47
C ILE A 127 72.54 82.55 4.30
N LEU A 128 72.11 82.37 3.04
CA LEU A 128 72.87 82.77 1.84
C LEU A 128 72.54 84.19 1.31
N SER A 129 71.52 84.88 1.84
CA SER A 129 71.12 86.23 1.40
C SER A 129 71.72 87.39 2.23
N GLU A 130 72.41 87.10 3.33
CA GLU A 130 72.98 88.10 4.25
C GLU A 130 74.38 88.61 3.84
N LYS A 131 74.93 88.14 2.72
CA LYS A 131 76.34 88.36 2.34
C LYS A 131 76.57 89.29 1.13
N ASN A 132 75.66 90.24 0.90
CA ASN A 132 75.89 91.33 -0.05
C ASN A 132 75.67 92.70 0.60
N THR A 133 76.34 92.87 1.74
CA THR A 133 76.86 94.16 2.18
C THR A 133 77.43 94.93 0.99
N GLN A 134 76.77 95.99 0.53
CA GLN A 134 77.49 97.22 0.21
C GLN A 134 76.53 98.39 0.01
N PHE A 135 77.00 99.57 0.43
CA PHE A 135 76.44 100.92 0.22
C PHE A 135 75.82 101.60 1.44
N THR A 136 76.53 101.48 2.55
CA THR A 136 77.27 102.58 3.21
C THR A 136 77.45 103.93 2.47
N LEU A 137 76.45 104.46 1.77
CA LEU A 137 76.51 105.81 1.18
C LEU A 137 75.20 106.62 1.22
N ASP A 138 74.03 106.02 1.46
CA ASP A 138 72.74 106.76 1.36
C ASP A 138 72.26 107.42 2.67
N ASN A 139 73.17 107.71 3.60
CA ASN A 139 72.88 108.47 4.82
C ASN A 139 72.82 110.00 4.60
N LYS A 140 72.71 110.49 3.36
CA LYS A 140 72.65 111.93 3.06
C LYS A 140 71.30 112.45 2.55
N LYS A 141 70.27 111.60 2.36
CA LYS A 141 68.93 112.08 1.93
C LYS A 141 67.80 111.80 2.92
N LEU A 142 68.13 111.88 4.21
CA LEU A 142 67.23 111.89 5.35
C LEU A 142 66.25 113.10 5.41
N ALA A 143 66.06 113.84 4.32
CA ALA A 143 65.09 114.94 4.22
C ALA A 143 63.78 114.55 3.48
N GLU A 144 63.75 113.42 2.74
CA GLU A 144 62.56 112.94 1.99
C GLU A 144 61.77 111.81 2.70
N ASN A 145 62.34 111.22 3.77
CA ASN A 145 61.80 110.05 4.52
C ASN A 145 60.50 110.29 5.32
N ALA A 146 59.94 111.50 5.33
CA ALA A 146 58.71 111.81 6.06
C ALA A 146 57.43 111.45 5.29
N ALA A 147 57.47 111.40 3.94
CA ALA A 147 56.31 111.13 3.09
C ALA A 147 56.08 109.64 2.78
N THR A 148 57.14 108.83 2.80
CA THR A 148 57.09 107.38 2.50
C THR A 148 56.61 106.53 3.69
N ASN A 149 56.91 106.91 4.93
CA ASN A 149 56.44 106.20 6.13
C ASN A 149 54.91 106.18 6.27
N THR A 150 54.21 107.20 5.78
CA THR A 150 52.74 107.27 5.81
C THR A 150 52.10 106.27 4.83
N GLN A 151 52.75 106.01 3.69
CA GLN A 151 52.32 105.01 2.71
C GLN A 151 52.56 103.57 3.20
N THR A 152 53.73 103.30 3.81
CA THR A 152 54.06 101.98 4.38
C THR A 152 53.15 101.61 5.56
N ILE A 153 52.75 102.58 6.39
CA ILE A 153 51.78 102.37 7.48
C ILE A 153 50.38 102.09 6.93
N SER A 154 49.97 102.73 5.84
CA SER A 154 48.69 102.46 5.17
C SER A 154 48.62 101.04 4.62
N ASP A 155 49.68 100.58 3.93
CA ASP A 155 49.71 99.24 3.34
C ASP A 155 49.88 98.13 4.40
N LEU A 156 50.63 98.37 5.48
CA LEU A 156 50.67 97.47 6.64
C LEU A 156 49.33 97.42 7.40
N THR A 157 48.59 98.53 7.45
CA THR A 157 47.25 98.56 8.07
C THR A 157 46.24 97.77 7.23
N LYS A 158 46.30 97.87 5.89
CA LYS A 158 45.49 97.02 5.00
C LYS A 158 45.84 95.55 5.16
N ARG A 159 47.13 95.21 5.19
CA ARG A 159 47.57 93.82 5.37
C ARG A 159 47.18 93.26 6.74
N LYS A 160 47.23 94.08 7.80
CA LYS A 160 46.73 93.71 9.13
C LYS A 160 45.23 93.43 9.09
N ASN A 161 44.43 94.31 8.46
CA ASN A 161 42.99 94.10 8.34
C ASN A 161 42.65 92.85 7.51
N GLU A 162 43.39 92.57 6.44
CA GLU A 162 43.26 91.32 5.66
C GLU A 162 43.56 90.08 6.53
N LEU A 163 44.66 90.12 7.28
CA LEU A 163 45.03 89.05 8.20
C LEU A 163 44.00 88.89 9.33
N ASP A 164 43.45 89.97 9.88
CA ASP A 164 42.40 89.91 10.91
C ASP A 164 41.09 89.31 10.35
N ILE A 165 40.76 89.58 9.08
CA ILE A 165 39.62 88.95 8.39
C ILE A 165 39.87 87.45 8.16
N GLU A 166 41.07 87.07 7.73
CA GLU A 166 41.47 85.67 7.55
C GLU A 166 41.52 84.90 8.88
N LEU A 167 42.00 85.54 9.95
CA LEU A 167 42.05 84.98 11.31
C LEU A 167 40.63 84.82 11.86
N ALA A 168 39.75 85.80 11.64
CA ALA A 168 38.33 85.67 11.99
C ALA A 168 37.62 84.56 11.20
N LYS A 169 37.95 84.38 9.91
CA LYS A 169 37.39 83.31 9.09
C LYS A 169 37.86 81.94 9.55
N THR A 170 39.17 81.75 9.73
CA THR A 170 39.74 80.49 10.23
C THR A 170 39.26 80.16 11.64
N GLN A 171 39.04 81.15 12.51
CA GLN A 171 38.46 80.93 13.83
C GLN A 171 36.99 80.45 13.76
N ARG A 172 36.19 80.97 12.82
CA ARG A 172 34.83 80.48 12.58
C ARG A 172 34.83 79.07 12.02
N ASP A 173 35.69 78.79 11.05
CA ASP A 173 35.83 77.46 10.44
C ASP A 173 36.28 76.45 11.50
N LEU A 174 37.26 76.79 12.35
CA LEU A 174 37.70 75.96 13.47
C LEU A 174 36.57 75.65 14.46
N ASN A 175 35.78 76.66 14.83
CA ASN A 175 34.62 76.46 15.70
C ASN A 175 33.54 75.58 15.06
N SER A 176 33.30 75.72 13.75
CA SER A 176 32.35 74.87 13.02
C SER A 176 32.79 73.41 12.99
N VAL A 177 34.07 73.15 12.69
CA VAL A 177 34.66 71.80 12.69
C VAL A 177 34.65 71.19 14.10
N GLN A 178 34.84 72.00 15.14
CA GLN A 178 34.77 71.56 16.53
C GLN A 178 33.36 71.07 16.89
N ILE A 179 32.32 71.81 16.47
CA ILE A 179 30.91 71.44 16.68
C ILE A 179 30.60 70.15 15.93
N GLU A 180 30.94 70.06 14.63
CA GLU A 180 30.75 68.85 13.83
C GLU A 180 31.46 67.64 14.44
N SER A 181 32.71 67.80 14.90
CA SER A 181 33.45 66.72 15.55
C SER A 181 32.76 66.24 16.84
N SER A 182 32.20 67.16 17.63
CA SER A 182 31.47 66.80 18.85
C SER A 182 30.18 66.03 18.53
N GLU A 183 29.49 66.41 17.45
CA GLU A 183 28.24 65.83 17.02
C GLU A 183 28.44 64.44 16.40
N ILE A 184 29.47 64.29 15.56
CA ILE A 184 29.92 63.00 15.03
C ILE A 184 30.32 62.05 16.17
N LYS A 185 31.07 62.53 17.18
CA LYS A 185 31.41 61.70 18.35
C LYS A 185 30.16 61.20 19.09
N LYS A 186 29.15 62.06 19.26
CA LYS A 186 27.87 61.69 19.90
C LYS A 186 27.10 60.65 19.07
N GLN A 187 27.05 60.82 17.75
CA GLN A 187 26.43 59.83 16.87
C GLN A 187 27.17 58.49 16.90
N ASN A 188 28.51 58.51 16.89
CA ASN A 188 29.31 57.29 16.88
C ASN A 188 29.14 56.48 18.18
N THR A 189 29.07 57.17 19.32
CA THR A 189 28.77 56.55 20.62
C THR A 189 27.34 55.99 20.70
N GLN A 190 26.36 56.64 20.09
CA GLN A 190 25.00 56.10 20.00
C GLN A 190 24.95 54.85 19.12
N LEU A 191 25.59 54.88 17.95
CA LEU A 191 25.63 53.75 17.02
C LEU A 191 26.33 52.53 17.63
N LEU A 192 27.40 52.73 18.40
CA LEU A 192 28.08 51.64 19.12
C LEU A 192 27.16 50.98 20.15
N LYS A 193 26.41 51.78 20.93
CA LYS A 193 25.42 51.24 21.89
C LYS A 193 24.29 50.49 21.20
N ASP A 194 23.78 51.01 20.09
CA ASP A 194 22.72 50.35 19.33
C ASP A 194 23.22 49.06 18.65
N ASP A 195 24.49 49.00 18.24
CA ASP A 195 25.11 47.77 17.72
C ASP A 195 25.32 46.72 18.81
N GLU A 196 25.79 47.13 19.98
CA GLU A 196 25.97 46.25 21.15
C GLU A 196 24.63 45.68 21.64
N PHE A 197 23.60 46.52 21.71
CA PHE A 197 22.23 46.09 22.03
C PHE A 197 21.67 45.11 21.00
N ARG A 198 21.89 45.35 19.70
CA ARG A 198 21.47 44.41 18.64
C ARG A 198 22.20 43.08 18.75
N LYS A 199 23.50 43.08 19.02
CA LYS A 199 24.29 41.85 19.24
C LYS A 199 23.77 41.06 20.43
N GLU A 200 23.43 41.71 21.54
CA GLU A 200 22.85 41.06 22.71
C GLU A 200 21.48 40.44 22.40
N GLN A 201 20.59 41.18 21.73
CA GLN A 201 19.29 40.68 21.26
C GLN A 201 19.42 39.47 20.32
N HIS A 202 20.35 39.52 19.37
CA HIS A 202 20.64 38.42 18.47
C HIS A 202 21.19 37.20 19.22
N SER A 203 22.11 37.40 20.16
CA SER A 203 22.66 36.33 21.00
C SER A 203 21.56 35.65 21.82
N ASN A 204 20.67 36.43 22.44
CA ASN A 204 19.55 35.91 23.22
C ASN A 204 18.54 35.15 22.33
N SER A 205 18.26 35.66 21.13
CA SER A 205 17.41 34.97 20.16
C SER A 205 18.03 33.67 19.65
N LEU A 206 19.35 33.65 19.39
CA LEU A 206 20.08 32.44 18.98
C LEU A 206 20.07 31.39 20.09
N ALA A 207 20.30 31.79 21.34
CA ALA A 207 20.22 30.88 22.49
C ALA A 207 18.80 30.30 22.66
N ALA A 208 17.76 31.11 22.46
CA ALA A 208 16.37 30.64 22.48
C ALA A 208 16.08 29.65 21.34
N LEU A 209 16.55 29.94 20.12
CA LEU A 209 16.41 29.04 18.97
C LEU A 209 17.15 27.72 19.18
N GLN A 210 18.36 27.75 19.72
CA GLN A 210 19.13 26.55 20.02
C GLN A 210 18.41 25.67 21.05
N LYS A 211 17.84 26.28 22.10
CA LYS A 211 17.03 25.56 23.08
C LYS A 211 15.79 24.89 22.45
N ILE A 212 15.10 25.59 21.54
CA ILE A 212 13.95 25.02 20.81
C ILE A 212 14.40 23.89 19.90
N GLN A 213 15.53 24.05 19.19
CA GLN A 213 16.10 23.00 18.35
C GLN A 213 16.42 21.74 19.15
N ASP A 214 17.08 21.88 20.30
CA ASP A 214 17.41 20.77 21.19
C ASP A 214 16.15 20.07 21.73
N GLN A 215 15.10 20.84 22.06
CA GLN A 215 13.80 20.28 22.46
C GLN A 215 13.16 19.46 21.33
N ILE A 216 13.09 20.01 20.12
CA ILE A 216 12.53 19.31 18.95
C ILE A 216 13.33 18.03 18.64
N GLN A 217 14.66 18.08 18.71
CA GLN A 217 15.50 16.92 18.45
C GLN A 217 15.29 15.82 19.49
N ASN A 218 15.15 16.19 20.77
CA ASN A 218 14.82 15.26 21.84
C ASN A 218 13.42 14.66 21.69
N GLU A 219 12.41 15.47 21.35
CA GLU A 219 11.03 15.00 21.11
C GLU A 219 10.96 14.02 19.94
N ARG A 220 11.60 14.33 18.80
CA ARG A 220 11.66 13.41 17.66
C ARG A 220 12.36 12.11 18.01
N SER A 221 13.45 12.17 18.77
CA SER A 221 14.19 10.99 19.19
C SER A 221 13.33 10.10 20.09
N LYS A 222 12.58 10.69 21.02
CA LYS A 222 11.60 9.97 21.86
C LYS A 222 10.47 9.38 21.05
N GLU A 223 9.88 10.12 20.11
CA GLU A 223 8.81 9.63 19.25
C GLU A 223 9.26 8.43 18.39
N ILE A 224 10.49 8.46 17.86
CA ILE A 224 11.08 7.34 17.12
C ILE A 224 11.26 6.13 18.04
N GLU A 225 11.79 6.32 19.25
CA GLU A 225 11.99 5.24 20.21
C GLU A 225 10.65 4.62 20.65
N GLU A 226 9.65 5.45 20.94
CA GLU A 226 8.29 4.99 21.28
C GLU A 226 7.65 4.20 20.14
N ARG A 227 7.81 4.64 18.89
CA ARG A 227 7.33 3.90 17.71
C ARG A 227 8.05 2.56 17.53
N ASN A 228 9.36 2.53 17.73
CA ASN A 228 10.16 1.32 17.64
C ASN A 228 9.75 0.32 18.73
N LEU A 229 9.63 0.78 19.99
CA LEU A 229 9.17 -0.04 21.11
C LEU A 229 7.75 -0.56 20.88
N ALA A 230 6.83 0.28 20.39
CA ALA A 230 5.48 -0.14 20.06
C ALA A 230 5.46 -1.18 18.93
N GLY A 231 6.35 -1.04 17.93
CA GLY A 231 6.55 -2.02 16.85
C GLY A 231 7.05 -3.36 17.38
N ILE A 232 8.09 -3.35 18.23
CA ILE A 232 8.65 -4.54 18.85
C ILE A 232 7.60 -5.24 19.71
N GLU A 233 6.85 -4.50 20.53
CA GLU A 233 5.82 -5.05 21.40
C GLU A 233 4.65 -5.64 20.60
N ARG A 234 4.26 -5.00 19.49
CA ARG A 234 3.27 -5.57 18.56
C ARG A 234 3.76 -6.91 18.00
N MET A 235 4.99 -6.97 17.51
CA MET A 235 5.57 -8.21 16.98
C MET A 235 5.67 -9.30 18.05
N ARG A 236 6.05 -8.94 19.28
CA ARG A 236 6.10 -9.86 20.42
C ARG A 236 4.73 -10.48 20.70
N LYS A 237 3.67 -9.66 20.75
CA LYS A 237 2.29 -10.12 20.97
C LYS A 237 1.79 -11.03 19.84
N LEU A 238 2.16 -10.75 18.59
CA LEU A 238 1.81 -11.60 17.45
C LEU A 238 2.44 -12.99 17.57
N LYS A 239 3.75 -13.06 17.88
CA LYS A 239 4.46 -14.32 18.11
C LYS A 239 3.87 -15.12 19.26
N GLU A 240 3.56 -14.46 20.37
CA GLU A 240 2.91 -15.09 21.52
C GLU A 240 1.54 -15.67 21.14
N THR A 241 0.74 -14.92 20.39
CA THR A 241 -0.56 -15.38 19.87
C THR A 241 -0.40 -16.59 18.96
N TRP A 242 0.58 -16.60 18.06
CA TRP A 242 0.80 -17.70 17.11
C TRP A 242 1.36 -18.95 17.76
N SER A 243 2.23 -18.80 18.76
CA SER A 243 2.78 -19.91 19.56
C SER A 243 1.69 -20.60 20.37
N ASN A 244 0.80 -19.80 20.98
CA ASN A 244 -0.26 -20.32 21.84
C ASN A 244 -1.53 -20.69 21.05
N HIS A 245 -1.56 -20.45 19.72
CA HIS A 245 -2.75 -20.63 18.88
C HIS A 245 -3.28 -22.07 18.91
N GLN A 246 -2.40 -23.06 18.76
CA GLN A 246 -2.82 -24.48 18.73
C GLN A 246 -3.48 -24.89 20.05
N GLU A 247 -2.90 -24.51 21.18
CA GLU A 247 -3.45 -24.77 22.51
C GLU A 247 -4.76 -24.00 22.74
N ALA A 248 -4.81 -22.72 22.37
CA ALA A 248 -6.00 -21.88 22.49
C ALA A 248 -7.18 -22.43 21.67
N VAL A 249 -6.92 -22.90 20.44
CA VAL A 249 -7.94 -23.54 19.59
C VAL A 249 -8.43 -24.84 20.23
N SER A 250 -7.53 -25.66 20.79
CA SER A 250 -7.94 -26.90 21.46
C SER A 250 -8.83 -26.66 22.68
N ILE A 251 -8.49 -25.67 23.51
CA ILE A 251 -9.31 -25.26 24.66
C ILE A 251 -10.67 -24.73 24.17
N ALA A 252 -10.68 -23.89 23.13
CA ALA A 252 -11.91 -23.34 22.57
C ALA A 252 -12.83 -24.43 22.02
N ILE A 253 -12.30 -25.36 21.23
CA ILE A 253 -13.07 -26.48 20.66
C ILE A 253 -13.62 -27.36 21.79
N LYS A 254 -12.82 -27.74 22.79
CA LYS A 254 -13.29 -28.53 23.94
C LYS A 254 -14.41 -27.84 24.71
N SER A 255 -14.30 -26.53 24.94
CA SER A 255 -15.34 -25.73 25.58
C SER A 255 -16.63 -25.69 24.74
N LEU A 256 -16.50 -25.51 23.42
CA LEU A 256 -17.65 -25.51 22.50
C LEU A 256 -18.33 -26.88 22.44
N CYS A 257 -17.57 -27.97 22.47
CA CYS A 257 -18.09 -29.33 22.50
C CYS A 257 -18.91 -29.59 23.77
N GLN A 258 -18.40 -29.16 24.93
CA GLN A 258 -19.14 -29.25 26.20
C GLN A 258 -20.41 -28.41 26.17
N LYS A 259 -20.32 -27.17 25.67
CA LYS A 259 -21.46 -26.23 25.59
C LYS A 259 -22.59 -26.75 24.69
N HIS A 260 -22.23 -27.33 23.55
CA HIS A 260 -23.19 -27.75 22.51
C HIS A 260 -23.44 -29.26 22.48
N THR A 261 -22.94 -30.02 23.47
CA THR A 261 -23.11 -31.48 23.55
C THR A 261 -22.66 -32.18 22.26
N VAL A 262 -21.48 -31.83 21.76
CA VAL A 262 -20.80 -32.50 20.63
C VAL A 262 -19.69 -33.37 21.19
N GLU A 263 -19.50 -34.57 20.66
CA GLU A 263 -18.47 -35.49 21.14
C GLU A 263 -17.08 -35.10 20.62
N TYR A 264 -16.17 -34.83 21.54
CA TYR A 264 -14.76 -34.55 21.23
C TYR A 264 -13.94 -35.84 21.31
N VAL A 265 -13.23 -36.19 20.24
CA VAL A 265 -12.44 -37.42 20.15
C VAL A 265 -10.98 -37.10 20.48
N ILE A 266 -10.51 -37.54 21.66
CA ILE A 266 -9.13 -37.30 22.11
C ILE A 266 -8.12 -38.18 21.36
N LYS A 267 -8.48 -39.46 21.13
CA LYS A 267 -7.64 -40.41 20.40
C LYS A 267 -8.39 -40.90 19.18
N VAL A 268 -7.95 -40.47 18.01
CA VAL A 268 -8.58 -40.86 16.75
C VAL A 268 -8.32 -42.34 16.43
N PRO A 269 -9.29 -43.05 15.86
CA PRO A 269 -9.15 -44.47 15.48
C PRO A 269 -8.45 -44.66 14.12
N PHE A 270 -8.03 -43.58 13.46
CA PHE A 270 -7.44 -43.59 12.12
C PHE A 270 -6.02 -43.01 12.09
N LYS A 271 -5.30 -43.20 10.98
CA LYS A 271 -3.90 -42.81 10.84
C LYS A 271 -3.72 -41.31 10.55
N GLY A 272 -2.79 -40.69 11.27
CA GLY A 272 -2.45 -39.28 11.19
C GLY A 272 -3.07 -38.57 12.38
N ASP A 273 -2.25 -37.92 13.21
CA ASP A 273 -2.70 -37.25 14.42
C ASP A 273 -3.18 -35.83 14.06
N PRO A 274 -4.48 -35.57 13.85
CA PRO A 274 -5.01 -34.22 13.74
C PRO A 274 -5.00 -33.54 15.12
N ASP A 275 -4.90 -32.21 15.13
CA ASP A 275 -4.91 -31.45 16.39
C ASP A 275 -6.22 -31.61 17.17
N ASN A 276 -7.35 -31.49 16.47
CA ASN A 276 -8.68 -31.61 17.06
C ASN A 276 -9.60 -32.41 16.13
N THR A 277 -10.41 -33.29 16.70
CA THR A 277 -11.38 -34.11 15.95
C THR A 277 -12.69 -34.20 16.72
N LEU A 278 -13.78 -33.97 15.99
CA LEU A 278 -15.15 -34.05 16.51
C LEU A 278 -15.86 -35.22 15.86
N MET A 279 -16.71 -35.91 16.61
CA MET A 279 -17.65 -36.87 16.05
C MET A 279 -18.98 -36.17 15.81
N ILE A 280 -19.41 -36.13 14.54
CA ILE A 280 -20.70 -35.55 14.11
C ILE A 280 -21.24 -36.47 13.01
N CYS A 281 -22.50 -36.90 13.08
CA CYS A 281 -23.09 -37.82 12.09
C CYS A 281 -22.38 -39.19 11.96
N ASN A 282 -21.78 -39.72 13.03
CA ASN A 282 -20.90 -40.91 12.97
C ASN A 282 -19.66 -40.74 12.04
N GLU A 283 -19.35 -39.52 11.62
CA GLU A 283 -18.13 -39.16 10.89
C GLU A 283 -17.20 -38.34 11.79
N HIS A 284 -15.90 -38.56 11.64
CA HIS A 284 -14.87 -37.76 12.26
C HIS A 284 -14.61 -36.50 11.43
N VAL A 285 -14.89 -35.34 11.99
CA VAL A 285 -14.60 -34.03 11.39
C VAL A 285 -13.29 -33.51 11.96
N VAL A 286 -12.33 -33.20 11.07
CA VAL A 286 -10.98 -32.76 11.46
C VAL A 286 -10.90 -31.23 11.48
N PHE A 287 -10.47 -30.70 12.62
CA PHE A 287 -10.13 -29.30 12.84
C PHE A 287 -8.64 -29.17 13.19
N ASP A 288 -7.84 -28.82 12.20
CA ASP A 288 -6.38 -28.75 12.31
C ASP A 288 -5.95 -27.29 12.51
N ALA A 289 -5.19 -26.98 13.56
CA ALA A 289 -4.78 -25.60 13.83
C ALA A 289 -3.54 -25.26 13.00
N LYS A 290 -3.54 -24.10 12.33
CA LYS A 290 -2.42 -23.60 11.54
C LYS A 290 -2.12 -22.16 11.87
N SER A 291 -0.88 -21.89 12.28
CA SER A 291 -0.38 -20.54 12.53
C SER A 291 0.89 -20.26 11.71
N PRO A 292 1.20 -18.99 11.41
CA PRO A 292 2.47 -18.62 10.79
C PRO A 292 3.63 -18.92 11.73
N GLY A 293 4.70 -19.53 11.20
CA GLY A 293 5.94 -19.76 11.93
C GLY A 293 7.00 -18.67 11.77
N SER A 294 6.78 -17.70 10.86
CA SER A 294 7.72 -16.62 10.54
C SER A 294 7.03 -15.26 10.60
N ASP A 295 7.82 -14.20 10.77
CA ASP A 295 7.37 -12.80 10.82
C ASP A 295 6.76 -12.34 9.48
N ASP A 296 7.22 -12.92 8.37
CA ASP A 296 6.70 -12.62 7.04
C ASP A 296 5.46 -13.46 6.70
N LEU A 297 4.31 -12.78 6.66
CA LEU A 297 2.99 -13.36 6.33
C LEU A 297 2.83 -13.73 4.85
N THR A 298 3.76 -13.30 3.98
CA THR A 298 3.70 -13.55 2.52
C THR A 298 3.80 -15.03 2.16
N ASN A 299 4.49 -15.83 2.98
CA ASN A 299 4.66 -17.26 2.76
C ASN A 299 3.53 -18.10 3.37
N PHE A 300 2.67 -17.52 4.19
CA PHE A 300 1.61 -18.22 4.89
C PHE A 300 0.54 -18.85 3.96
N PRO A 301 0.08 -18.19 2.87
CA PRO A 301 -0.83 -18.81 1.91
C PRO A 301 -0.24 -20.04 1.23
N ASN A 302 1.04 -19.98 0.85
CA ASN A 302 1.75 -21.11 0.24
C ASN A 302 1.90 -22.27 1.24
N TYR A 303 2.23 -21.96 2.49
CA TYR A 303 2.27 -22.95 3.56
C TYR A 303 0.91 -23.65 3.74
N LEU A 304 -0.21 -22.90 3.77
CA LEU A 304 -1.55 -23.49 3.89
C LEU A 304 -1.88 -24.39 2.69
N LYS A 305 -1.48 -23.99 1.47
CA LYS A 305 -1.65 -24.81 0.27
C LYS A 305 -0.90 -26.14 0.38
N ASP A 306 0.37 -26.11 0.78
CA ASP A 306 1.19 -27.33 0.97
C ASP A 306 0.61 -28.25 2.07
N GLN A 307 0.09 -27.67 3.15
CA GLN A 307 -0.59 -28.44 4.19
C GLN A 307 -1.92 -29.01 3.71
N ALA A 308 -2.65 -28.27 2.88
CA ALA A 308 -3.93 -28.71 2.33
C ALA A 308 -3.74 -29.91 1.39
N GLU A 309 -2.66 -29.97 0.60
CA GLU A 309 -2.30 -31.15 -0.19
C GLU A 309 -1.97 -32.35 0.71
N LYS A 310 -1.23 -32.14 1.80
CA LYS A 310 -0.87 -33.18 2.78
C LYS A 310 -2.08 -33.69 3.57
N ALA A 311 -3.14 -32.89 3.69
CA ALA A 311 -4.38 -33.26 4.39
C ALA A 311 -5.13 -34.43 3.72
N LYS A 312 -4.77 -34.81 2.48
CA LYS A 312 -5.24 -36.03 1.80
C LYS A 312 -5.09 -37.30 2.65
N LYS A 313 -4.14 -37.32 3.60
CA LYS A 313 -3.93 -38.45 4.52
C LYS A 313 -5.15 -38.75 5.41
N TYR A 314 -5.94 -37.73 5.75
CA TYR A 314 -7.14 -37.84 6.58
C TYR A 314 -8.34 -38.32 5.76
N ALA A 315 -8.57 -37.73 4.59
CA ALA A 315 -9.73 -38.03 3.74
C ALA A 315 -9.72 -39.45 3.13
N LYS A 316 -8.59 -40.16 3.15
CA LYS A 316 -8.51 -41.56 2.71
C LYS A 316 -9.00 -42.57 3.76
N GLN A 317 -9.22 -42.14 4.99
CA GLN A 317 -9.62 -43.02 6.09
C GLN A 317 -11.13 -43.20 6.11
N GLU A 318 -11.59 -44.38 6.52
CA GLU A 318 -13.03 -44.64 6.67
C GLU A 318 -13.62 -43.83 7.83
N ASN A 319 -14.86 -43.38 7.65
CA ASN A 319 -15.60 -42.57 8.63
C ASN A 319 -14.92 -41.25 9.00
N VAL A 320 -14.12 -40.67 8.09
CA VAL A 320 -13.59 -39.31 8.19
C VAL A 320 -14.25 -38.44 7.12
N LYS A 321 -14.78 -37.29 7.52
CA LYS A 321 -15.41 -36.37 6.59
C LYS A 321 -14.38 -35.86 5.56
N THR A 322 -14.77 -35.81 4.29
CA THR A 322 -13.91 -35.31 3.20
C THR A 322 -13.64 -33.80 3.28
N ASP A 323 -14.49 -33.07 3.98
CA ASP A 323 -14.31 -31.66 4.28
C ASP A 323 -13.48 -31.48 5.57
N ILE A 324 -12.29 -30.87 5.43
CA ILE A 324 -11.32 -30.65 6.49
C ILE A 324 -11.25 -29.15 6.80
N PHE A 325 -11.15 -28.78 8.08
CA PHE A 325 -11.13 -27.38 8.50
C PHE A 325 -9.76 -27.00 9.08
N PHE A 326 -9.11 -26.01 8.45
CA PHE A 326 -7.90 -25.39 8.97
C PHE A 326 -8.26 -24.16 9.80
N VAL A 327 -7.95 -24.19 11.08
CA VAL A 327 -8.25 -23.11 12.02
C VAL A 327 -7.06 -22.17 12.12
N ILE A 328 -7.24 -20.94 11.67
CA ILE A 328 -6.19 -19.92 11.63
C ILE A 328 -6.45 -18.77 12.61
N PRO A 329 -5.41 -18.06 13.08
CA PRO A 329 -5.59 -16.86 13.90
C PRO A 329 -6.28 -15.74 13.08
N SER A 330 -7.15 -14.95 13.71
CA SER A 330 -7.90 -13.89 13.00
C SER A 330 -7.00 -12.79 12.40
N ASN A 331 -5.79 -12.59 12.93
CA ASN A 331 -4.84 -11.59 12.44
C ASN A 331 -4.17 -11.97 11.10
N THR A 332 -4.33 -13.20 10.61
CA THR A 332 -3.78 -13.65 9.33
C THR A 332 -4.80 -13.59 8.19
N LEU A 333 -6.03 -13.16 8.46
CA LEU A 333 -7.09 -13.10 7.44
C LEU A 333 -6.76 -12.12 6.31
N GLU A 334 -6.14 -10.99 6.62
CA GLU A 334 -5.80 -9.95 5.62
C GLU A 334 -4.76 -10.42 4.59
N SER A 335 -3.92 -11.41 4.94
CA SER A 335 -2.90 -11.93 4.03
C SER A 335 -3.40 -13.09 3.15
N LEU A 336 -4.67 -13.48 3.25
CA LEU A 336 -5.26 -14.61 2.54
C LEU A 336 -6.31 -14.16 1.53
N GLU A 337 -6.14 -14.57 0.27
CA GLU A 337 -7.14 -14.37 -0.79
C GLU A 337 -8.03 -15.59 -1.00
N VAL A 338 -7.51 -16.79 -0.71
CA VAL A 338 -8.17 -18.07 -0.95
C VAL A 338 -8.46 -18.76 0.39
N PHE A 339 -9.74 -19.01 0.64
CA PHE A 339 -10.22 -19.67 1.88
C PHE A 339 -10.68 -21.11 1.67
N VAL A 340 -10.72 -21.58 0.42
CA VAL A 340 -11.16 -22.94 0.08
C VAL A 340 -10.21 -23.54 -0.93
N HIS A 341 -9.58 -24.66 -0.55
CA HIS A 341 -8.77 -25.47 -1.45
C HIS A 341 -9.55 -26.72 -1.82
N ARG A 342 -9.93 -26.84 -3.10
CA ARG A 342 -10.70 -27.97 -3.62
C ARG A 342 -9.76 -28.97 -4.30
N TYR A 343 -9.79 -30.22 -3.86
CA TYR A 343 -9.09 -31.33 -4.50
C TYR A 343 -10.10 -32.40 -4.94
N SER A 344 -9.65 -33.38 -5.72
CA SER A 344 -10.53 -34.47 -6.21
C SER A 344 -11.11 -35.32 -5.08
N ASP A 345 -10.35 -35.50 -4.00
CA ASP A 345 -10.64 -36.46 -2.95
C ASP A 345 -11.12 -35.79 -1.65
N HIS A 346 -10.83 -34.50 -1.47
CA HIS A 346 -11.12 -33.75 -0.23
C HIS A 346 -11.17 -32.24 -0.47
N ASN A 347 -11.84 -31.51 0.41
CA ASN A 347 -11.81 -30.04 0.43
C ASN A 347 -11.21 -29.55 1.74
N VAL A 348 -10.43 -28.48 1.68
CA VAL A 348 -9.88 -27.83 2.87
C VAL A 348 -10.43 -26.42 2.97
N TYR A 349 -11.13 -26.14 4.06
CA TYR A 349 -11.69 -24.84 4.39
C TYR A 349 -10.80 -24.15 5.41
N VAL A 350 -10.31 -22.96 5.09
CA VAL A 350 -9.53 -22.13 5.99
C VAL A 350 -10.48 -21.21 6.75
N ILE A 351 -10.54 -21.35 8.06
CA ILE A 351 -11.53 -20.71 8.92
C ILE A 351 -10.85 -19.99 10.10
N PRO A 352 -11.30 -18.79 10.47
CA PRO A 352 -10.79 -18.11 11.67
C PRO A 352 -11.36 -18.73 12.95
N VAL A 353 -10.67 -18.54 14.07
CA VAL A 353 -11.10 -19.02 15.41
C VAL A 353 -12.54 -18.59 15.76
N HIS A 354 -12.95 -17.38 15.39
CA HIS A 354 -14.30 -16.88 15.68
C HIS A 354 -15.42 -17.57 14.88
N ALA A 355 -15.07 -18.27 13.79
CA ALA A 355 -16.02 -19.03 12.98
C ALA A 355 -16.22 -20.47 13.47
N LEU A 356 -15.47 -20.93 14.47
CA LEU A 356 -15.55 -22.31 14.99
C LEU A 356 -16.97 -22.66 15.47
N GLU A 357 -17.55 -21.83 16.35
CA GLU A 357 -18.87 -22.08 16.93
C GLU A 357 -19.99 -22.18 15.88
N PRO A 358 -20.17 -21.22 14.94
CA PRO A 358 -21.22 -21.32 13.93
C PRO A 358 -21.00 -22.50 12.97
N ILE A 359 -19.76 -22.88 12.67
CA ILE A 359 -19.47 -24.04 11.81
C ILE A 359 -19.82 -25.34 12.52
N ILE A 360 -19.41 -25.52 13.78
CA ILE A 360 -19.75 -26.71 14.58
C ILE A 360 -21.26 -26.84 14.71
N LEU A 361 -21.97 -25.74 14.99
CA LEU A 361 -23.43 -25.74 15.04
C LEU A 361 -24.08 -26.05 13.69
N SER A 362 -23.52 -25.55 12.58
CA SER A 362 -24.01 -25.87 11.24
C SER A 362 -23.83 -27.35 10.93
N LEU A 363 -22.69 -27.94 11.27
CA LEU A 363 -22.43 -29.37 11.09
C LEU A 363 -23.36 -30.23 11.95
N LYS A 364 -23.55 -29.84 13.22
CA LYS A 364 -24.54 -30.48 14.10
C LYS A 364 -25.96 -30.34 13.56
N LYS A 365 -26.32 -29.22 12.96
CA LYS A 365 -27.64 -29.05 12.35
C LYS A 365 -27.82 -29.96 11.12
N ILE A 366 -26.75 -30.22 10.36
CA ILE A 366 -26.78 -31.19 9.26
C ILE A 366 -27.07 -32.60 9.80
N GLU A 367 -26.55 -32.96 10.98
CA GLU A 367 -26.93 -34.20 11.68
C GLU A 367 -28.44 -34.30 11.91
N GLU A 368 -29.08 -33.21 12.36
CA GLU A 368 -30.54 -33.16 12.52
C GLU A 368 -31.30 -33.37 11.20
N TYR A 369 -30.75 -32.95 10.06
CA TYR A 369 -31.35 -33.14 8.73
C TYR A 369 -31.05 -34.51 8.12
N GLU A 370 -29.93 -35.13 8.47
CA GLU A 370 -29.56 -36.47 8.03
C GLU A 370 -30.37 -37.57 8.74
N PHE A 371 -31.06 -37.24 9.84
CA PHE A 371 -32.29 -37.94 10.20
C PHE A 371 -33.32 -37.73 9.09
N ALA A 372 -33.27 -38.62 8.10
CA ALA A 372 -34.26 -38.80 7.06
C ALA A 372 -35.70 -38.91 7.61
N GLU A 373 -35.91 -39.02 8.92
CA GLU A 373 -37.20 -38.97 9.62
C GLU A 373 -38.00 -37.68 9.40
N GLN A 374 -37.41 -36.63 8.81
CA GLN A 374 -38.14 -35.43 8.38
C GLN A 374 -38.51 -35.39 6.88
N LEU A 375 -38.00 -36.31 6.04
CA LEU A 375 -38.63 -36.51 4.73
C LEU A 375 -39.99 -37.12 4.99
N SER A 376 -41.05 -36.46 4.52
CA SER A 376 -42.38 -37.06 4.59
C SER A 376 -42.33 -38.45 3.93
N PRO A 377 -43.14 -39.43 4.38
CA PRO A 377 -43.24 -40.71 3.70
C PRO A 377 -43.44 -40.55 2.19
N GLU A 378 -44.14 -39.49 1.77
CA GLU A 378 -44.38 -39.10 0.39
C GLU A 378 -43.10 -38.64 -0.35
N ASP A 379 -42.23 -37.84 0.28
CA ASP A 379 -40.96 -37.40 -0.33
C ASP A 379 -39.98 -38.57 -0.50
N ARG A 380 -39.95 -39.48 0.48
CA ARG A 380 -39.17 -40.72 0.38
C ARG A 380 -39.69 -41.61 -0.75
N GLU A 381 -41.00 -41.79 -0.86
CA GLU A 381 -41.63 -42.56 -1.93
C GLU A 381 -41.36 -41.92 -3.31
N ASN A 382 -41.42 -40.59 -3.39
CA ASN A 382 -41.12 -39.84 -4.61
C ASN A 382 -39.65 -40.00 -5.05
N ILE A 383 -38.70 -39.87 -4.14
CA ILE A 383 -37.26 -40.08 -4.44
C ILE A 383 -37.03 -41.53 -4.88
N CYS A 384 -37.57 -42.52 -4.14
CA CYS A 384 -37.48 -43.93 -4.50
C CYS A 384 -38.10 -44.21 -5.88
N ARG A 385 -39.22 -43.58 -6.21
CA ARG A 385 -39.87 -43.68 -7.52
C ARG A 385 -39.03 -43.08 -8.63
N VAL A 386 -38.43 -41.91 -8.42
CA VAL A 386 -37.54 -41.25 -9.40
C VAL A 386 -36.29 -42.09 -9.62
N LEU A 387 -35.62 -42.52 -8.55
CA LEU A 387 -34.43 -43.38 -8.64
C LEU A 387 -34.76 -44.73 -9.27
N GLY A 388 -35.89 -45.33 -8.93
CA GLY A 388 -36.39 -46.56 -9.54
C GLY A 388 -36.62 -46.39 -11.05
N ARG A 389 -37.27 -45.30 -11.47
CA ARG A 389 -37.45 -44.97 -12.90
C ARG A 389 -36.14 -44.73 -13.61
N PHE A 390 -35.23 -43.96 -13.01
CA PHE A 390 -33.91 -43.69 -13.56
C PHE A 390 -33.09 -44.97 -13.74
N ALA A 391 -33.04 -45.81 -12.71
CA ALA A 391 -32.36 -47.10 -12.76
C ALA A 391 -32.97 -48.01 -13.83
N HIS A 392 -34.31 -48.09 -13.90
CA HIS A 392 -35.00 -48.89 -14.92
C HIS A 392 -34.71 -48.40 -16.34
N LEU A 393 -34.83 -47.09 -16.61
CA LEU A 393 -34.55 -46.51 -17.92
C LEU A 393 -33.09 -46.70 -18.32
N SER A 394 -32.16 -46.53 -17.38
CA SER A 394 -30.73 -46.74 -17.63
C SER A 394 -30.42 -48.20 -17.97
N LYS A 395 -30.97 -49.16 -17.20
CA LYS A 395 -30.88 -50.59 -17.50
C LYS A 395 -31.44 -50.91 -18.88
N ARG A 396 -32.61 -50.34 -19.21
CA ARG A 396 -33.25 -50.57 -20.51
C ARG A 396 -32.42 -49.99 -21.66
N ARG A 397 -31.81 -48.82 -21.47
CA ARG A 397 -30.93 -48.22 -22.46
C ARG A 397 -29.70 -49.09 -22.72
N ILE A 398 -29.06 -49.58 -21.67
CA ILE A 398 -27.91 -50.51 -21.78
C ILE A 398 -28.29 -51.78 -22.54
N GLN A 399 -29.47 -52.36 -22.25
CA GLN A 399 -29.96 -53.53 -22.98
C GLN A 399 -30.16 -53.24 -24.48
N VAL A 400 -30.75 -52.09 -24.82
CA VAL A 400 -31.00 -51.68 -26.21
C VAL A 400 -29.68 -51.44 -26.95
N ASP A 401 -28.75 -50.71 -26.34
CA ASP A 401 -27.45 -50.42 -26.93
C ASP A 401 -26.62 -51.70 -27.11
N SER A 402 -26.66 -52.64 -26.15
CA SER A 402 -26.00 -53.95 -26.27
C SER A 402 -26.60 -54.79 -27.41
N PHE A 403 -27.93 -54.80 -27.54
CA PHE A 403 -28.61 -55.47 -28.65
C PHE A 403 -28.16 -54.92 -30.01
N PHE A 404 -28.18 -53.59 -30.19
CA PHE A 404 -27.76 -52.97 -31.44
C PHE A 404 -26.28 -53.18 -31.72
N ALA A 405 -25.41 -53.09 -30.70
CA ALA A 405 -23.99 -53.38 -30.86
C ALA A 405 -23.76 -54.80 -31.39
N LYS A 406 -24.51 -55.79 -30.91
CA LYS A 406 -24.44 -57.17 -31.42
C LYS A 406 -24.92 -57.28 -32.87
N GLN A 407 -26.05 -56.66 -33.21
CA GLN A 407 -26.59 -56.66 -34.58
C GLN A 407 -25.63 -55.99 -35.58
N PHE A 408 -24.99 -54.88 -35.19
CA PHE A 408 -24.01 -54.21 -36.05
C PHE A 408 -22.74 -55.04 -36.24
N ILE A 409 -22.25 -55.70 -35.19
CA ILE A 409 -21.11 -56.63 -35.30
C ILE A 409 -21.46 -57.80 -36.24
N GLU A 410 -22.65 -58.40 -36.11
CA GLU A 410 -23.09 -59.49 -36.99
C GLU A 410 -23.21 -59.04 -38.46
N LEU A 411 -23.76 -57.85 -38.70
CA LEU A 411 -23.84 -57.29 -40.05
C LEU A 411 -22.46 -57.04 -40.64
N ALA A 412 -21.54 -56.49 -39.85
CA ALA A 412 -20.16 -56.26 -40.28
C ALA A 412 -19.44 -57.59 -40.63
N TYR A 413 -19.65 -58.66 -39.85
CA TYR A 413 -19.14 -60.00 -40.20
C TYR A 413 -19.72 -60.53 -41.51
N LYS A 414 -21.02 -60.35 -41.76
CA LYS A 414 -21.65 -60.74 -43.04
C LYS A 414 -21.06 -59.95 -44.20
N CYS A 415 -20.83 -58.64 -44.02
CA CYS A 415 -20.16 -57.82 -45.01
C CYS A 415 -18.73 -58.30 -45.30
N GLU A 416 -17.93 -58.66 -44.30
CA GLU A 416 -16.59 -59.21 -44.53
C GLU A 416 -16.58 -60.59 -45.20
N ALA A 417 -17.56 -61.45 -44.86
CA ALA A 417 -17.62 -62.82 -45.37
C ALA A 417 -18.17 -62.91 -46.80
N ASP A 418 -19.16 -62.09 -47.15
CA ASP A 418 -19.90 -62.18 -48.41
C ASP A 418 -19.30 -61.29 -49.53
N LEU A 419 -18.38 -60.37 -49.20
CA LEU A 419 -17.75 -59.50 -50.21
C LEU A 419 -16.56 -60.17 -50.93
N PRO A 420 -16.46 -60.02 -52.26
CA PRO A 420 -15.24 -60.29 -53.02
C PRO A 420 -14.02 -59.51 -52.47
N LYS A 421 -12.83 -60.13 -52.52
CA LYS A 421 -11.61 -59.59 -51.89
C LYS A 421 -11.18 -58.22 -52.43
N ASP A 422 -11.43 -57.95 -53.70
CA ASP A 422 -11.13 -56.68 -54.40
C ASP A 422 -12.04 -55.53 -53.92
N ILE A 423 -13.33 -55.82 -53.72
CA ILE A 423 -14.28 -54.86 -53.16
C ILE A 423 -14.00 -54.63 -51.67
N LEU A 424 -13.68 -55.69 -50.93
CA LEU A 424 -13.37 -55.63 -49.50
C LEU A 424 -12.15 -54.72 -49.23
N GLU A 425 -11.10 -54.81 -50.04
CA GLU A 425 -9.91 -53.95 -49.91
C GLU A 425 -10.27 -52.47 -50.10
N SER A 426 -11.12 -52.16 -51.09
CA SER A 426 -11.62 -50.80 -51.32
C SER A 426 -12.49 -50.30 -50.15
N VAL A 427 -13.34 -51.17 -49.57
CA VAL A 427 -14.18 -50.83 -48.41
C VAL A 427 -13.34 -50.51 -47.18
N ILE A 428 -12.29 -51.29 -46.91
CA ILE A 428 -11.36 -51.03 -45.80
C ILE A 428 -10.63 -49.69 -45.98
N ASP A 429 -10.24 -49.35 -47.20
CA ASP A 429 -9.59 -48.07 -47.49
C ASP A 429 -10.54 -46.88 -47.30
N PHE A 430 -11.82 -47.00 -47.68
CA PHE A 430 -12.85 -46.00 -47.37
C PHE A 430 -13.16 -45.90 -45.87
N GLU A 431 -13.19 -47.01 -45.14
CA GLU A 431 -13.38 -47.03 -43.68
C GLU A 431 -12.24 -46.28 -42.97
N ARG A 432 -10.97 -46.54 -43.35
CA ARG A 432 -9.79 -45.84 -42.82
C ARG A 432 -9.81 -44.33 -43.11
N ALA A 433 -10.45 -43.92 -44.21
CA ALA A 433 -10.64 -42.52 -44.58
C ALA A 433 -11.80 -41.86 -43.83
N GLY A 434 -12.75 -42.64 -43.29
CA GLY A 434 -13.88 -42.17 -42.50
C GLY A 434 -13.43 -41.69 -41.12
N VAL A 435 -13.56 -40.39 -40.85
CA VAL A 435 -13.24 -39.79 -39.55
C VAL A 435 -14.51 -39.74 -38.70
N LEU A 436 -14.74 -40.75 -37.88
CA LEU A 436 -15.71 -40.65 -36.78
C LEU A 436 -15.28 -41.54 -35.61
N ASN A 437 -14.56 -40.96 -34.65
CA ASN A 437 -14.19 -41.64 -33.42
C ASN A 437 -14.65 -40.81 -32.20
N PRO A 438 -15.72 -41.21 -31.50
CA PRO A 438 -16.27 -40.42 -30.39
C PRO A 438 -15.35 -40.18 -29.17
N PRO A 439 -14.44 -41.09 -28.76
CA PRO A 439 -13.62 -40.84 -27.56
C PRO A 439 -12.29 -40.13 -27.81
N LEU A 440 -11.61 -40.39 -28.94
CA LEU A 440 -10.26 -39.87 -29.23
C LEU A 440 -10.05 -39.72 -30.75
N GLU A 441 -9.71 -38.52 -31.20
CA GLU A 441 -9.37 -38.24 -32.60
C GLU A 441 -8.01 -38.87 -32.96
N ARG A 442 -8.02 -40.14 -33.37
CA ARG A 442 -6.84 -40.85 -33.89
C ARG A 442 -7.08 -41.21 -35.36
N ARG A 443 -6.31 -40.59 -36.26
CA ARG A 443 -6.39 -40.83 -37.70
C ARG A 443 -5.99 -42.28 -38.06
N ALA A 444 -6.67 -42.83 -39.07
CA ALA A 444 -6.23 -43.94 -39.92
C ALA A 444 -6.00 -45.32 -39.25
N LYS A 445 -6.60 -45.60 -38.09
CA LYS A 445 -6.59 -46.96 -37.53
C LYS A 445 -7.89 -47.68 -37.85
N ALA A 446 -7.79 -48.80 -38.58
CA ALA A 446 -8.89 -49.74 -38.73
C ALA A 446 -9.25 -50.31 -37.36
N ILE A 447 -10.55 -50.50 -37.09
CA ILE A 447 -11.05 -51.03 -35.82
C ILE A 447 -11.28 -52.54 -36.00
N PRO A 448 -10.46 -53.42 -35.39
CA PRO A 448 -10.63 -54.86 -35.59
C PRO A 448 -11.94 -55.37 -34.97
N LEU A 449 -12.73 -56.11 -35.75
CA LEU A 449 -13.97 -56.75 -35.28
C LEU A 449 -13.78 -57.65 -34.05
N ALA A 450 -12.65 -58.36 -33.98
CA ALA A 450 -12.30 -59.21 -32.85
C ALA A 450 -12.08 -58.42 -31.55
N GLU A 451 -11.57 -57.19 -31.62
CA GLU A 451 -11.42 -56.32 -30.45
C GLU A 451 -12.78 -55.80 -29.98
N LEU A 452 -13.64 -55.37 -30.90
CA LEU A 452 -15.01 -54.93 -30.60
C LEU A 452 -15.86 -56.04 -29.99
N GLU A 453 -15.73 -57.28 -30.47
CA GLU A 453 -16.44 -58.43 -29.91
C GLU A 453 -15.98 -58.74 -28.49
N LYS A 454 -14.68 -58.65 -28.22
CA LYS A 454 -14.10 -58.83 -26.88
C LYS A 454 -14.56 -57.75 -25.91
N GLU A 455 -14.59 -56.49 -26.36
CA GLU A 455 -15.12 -55.38 -25.56
C GLU A 455 -16.62 -55.51 -25.29
N ASN A 456 -17.41 -55.91 -26.28
CA ASN A 456 -18.83 -56.17 -26.11
C ASN A 456 -19.09 -57.34 -25.13
N LYS A 457 -18.32 -58.44 -25.23
CA LYS A 457 -18.38 -59.55 -24.27
C LYS A 457 -18.03 -59.10 -22.84
N LYS A 458 -16.99 -58.27 -22.68
CA LYS A 458 -16.62 -57.69 -21.38
C LYS A 458 -17.73 -56.79 -20.83
N ASN A 459 -18.27 -55.90 -21.65
CA ASN A 459 -19.37 -55.01 -21.27
C ASN A 459 -20.63 -55.80 -20.88
N ASN A 460 -20.93 -56.90 -21.56
CA ASN A 460 -22.04 -57.78 -21.22
C ASN A 460 -21.79 -58.56 -19.91
N GLN A 461 -20.56 -58.99 -19.64
CA GLN A 461 -20.18 -59.60 -18.36
C GLN A 461 -20.27 -58.59 -17.20
N ASP A 462 -19.82 -57.35 -17.41
CA ASP A 462 -19.94 -56.29 -16.42
C ASP A 462 -21.41 -55.89 -16.17
N ALA A 463 -22.23 -55.87 -17.23
CA ALA A 463 -23.67 -55.58 -17.13
C ALA A 463 -24.43 -56.70 -16.38
N THR A 464 -24.15 -57.97 -16.69
CA THR A 464 -24.75 -59.13 -16.01
C THR A 464 -24.30 -59.23 -14.56
N GLY A 465 -23.03 -58.96 -14.25
CA GLY A 465 -22.51 -58.87 -12.88
C GLY A 465 -23.18 -57.77 -12.05
N ARG A 466 -23.70 -56.72 -12.69
CA ARG A 466 -24.51 -55.65 -12.07
C ARG A 466 -26.01 -55.92 -12.09
N GLY A 467 -26.43 -57.15 -12.42
CA GLY A 467 -27.83 -57.58 -12.41
C GLY A 467 -28.68 -57.05 -13.57
N ILE A 468 -28.06 -56.68 -14.69
CA ILE A 468 -28.75 -56.31 -15.93
C ILE A 468 -28.85 -57.56 -16.80
N LEU A 469 -30.05 -58.16 -16.86
CA LEU A 469 -30.31 -59.34 -17.68
C LEU A 469 -30.39 -58.92 -19.14
N ILE A 470 -29.41 -59.32 -19.95
CA ILE A 470 -29.41 -59.11 -21.40
C ILE A 470 -30.00 -60.40 -21.99
N ALA A 471 -31.32 -60.45 -22.12
CA ALA A 471 -32.04 -61.58 -22.69
C ALA A 471 -32.15 -61.40 -24.22
N ASP A 472 -31.16 -61.91 -24.94
CA ASP A 472 -31.02 -61.78 -26.39
C ASP A 472 -32.25 -62.28 -27.18
N GLU A 473 -32.86 -63.38 -26.77
CA GLU A 473 -34.00 -63.97 -27.50
C GLU A 473 -35.32 -63.22 -27.27
N ASN A 474 -35.50 -62.66 -26.07
CA ASN A 474 -36.77 -62.03 -25.70
C ASN A 474 -36.93 -60.67 -26.39
N ILE A 475 -35.88 -59.85 -26.43
CA ILE A 475 -35.93 -58.52 -27.06
C ILE A 475 -36.17 -58.66 -28.57
N SER A 476 -35.52 -59.62 -29.23
CA SER A 476 -35.69 -59.93 -30.65
C SER A 476 -37.12 -60.33 -30.99
N LYS A 477 -37.71 -61.26 -30.22
CA LYS A 477 -39.12 -61.67 -30.37
C LYS A 477 -40.07 -60.50 -30.15
N THR A 478 -39.86 -59.73 -29.07
CA THR A 478 -40.73 -58.57 -28.77
C THR A 478 -40.63 -57.46 -29.81
N LEU A 479 -39.46 -57.23 -30.41
CA LEU A 479 -39.30 -56.25 -31.50
C LEU A 479 -39.94 -56.73 -32.80
N ASN A 480 -39.83 -58.02 -33.13
CA ASN A 480 -40.47 -58.60 -34.32
C ASN A 480 -42.00 -58.70 -34.17
N ASP A 481 -42.52 -58.77 -32.94
CA ASP A 481 -43.96 -58.72 -32.65
C ASP A 481 -44.55 -57.30 -32.76
N LEU A 482 -43.71 -56.26 -32.92
CA LEU A 482 -44.18 -54.89 -33.10
C LEU A 482 -44.90 -54.74 -34.46
N PRO A 483 -45.99 -53.95 -34.52
CA PRO A 483 -46.86 -53.87 -35.70
C PRO A 483 -46.18 -53.36 -36.98
N LEU A 484 -44.95 -52.85 -36.90
CA LEU A 484 -44.13 -52.47 -38.05
C LEU A 484 -43.61 -53.68 -38.86
N TYR A 485 -43.50 -54.85 -38.24
CA TYR A 485 -42.99 -56.08 -38.87
C TYR A 485 -44.08 -57.13 -39.14
N LYS A 486 -45.33 -56.84 -38.76
CA LYS A 486 -46.46 -57.59 -39.30
C LYS A 486 -46.64 -57.17 -40.75
N SER A 487 -46.35 -58.08 -41.68
CA SER A 487 -46.84 -57.94 -43.05
C SER A 487 -48.33 -57.62 -42.97
N SER A 488 -48.76 -56.55 -43.64
CA SER A 488 -50.17 -56.23 -43.82
C SER A 488 -50.77 -57.24 -44.80
N ASN A 489 -50.86 -58.49 -44.36
CA ASN A 489 -51.65 -59.59 -44.89
C ASN A 489 -51.52 -60.76 -43.90
N ASP A 490 -52.66 -61.06 -43.27
CA ASP A 490 -53.02 -62.20 -42.41
C ASP A 490 -52.30 -62.41 -41.06
#